data_AF-A0A7J9FM72-F1
#
_entry.id   AF-A0A7J9FM72-F1
#
_cell.length_a   1.000
_cell.length_b   1.000
_cell.length_c   1.000
_cell.angle_alpha   90.00
_cell.angle_beta   90.00
_cell.angle_gamma   90.00
#
_symmetry.space_group_name_H-M   'P 1'
#
loop_
_entity.id
_entity.type
_entity.pdbx_description
1 polymer ?
#
loop_
_entity_poly.entity_id
_entity_poly.type
_entity_poly.pdbx_seq_one_letter_code
_entity_poly.pdbx_strand_id
1 'polypeptide(L)'
;MEVRTPMKCVWEQMICRGLITRDLDEKPKGVGTYCEFHANEGHNIQECAEFRTMVQNLMDNKKIKFYEEIKGFEEREVCASEEGPAKRV
;
A
#
# COMPACT_ATOMS: atom_id res chain seq x y z
N MET A 1 -15.18 -6.52 16.74
CA MET A 1 -14.90 -5.87 15.44
C MET A 1 -13.40 -5.68 15.38
N GLU A 2 -12.65 -6.69 14.91
CA GLU A 2 -11.23 -6.46 14.60
C GLU A 2 -11.23 -5.59 13.36
N VAL A 3 -10.69 -4.38 13.45
CA VAL A 3 -10.41 -3.57 12.27
C VAL A 3 -9.19 -4.20 11.59
N ARG A 4 -9.40 -5.36 10.95
CA ARG A 4 -8.40 -6.03 10.11
C ARG A 4 -8.27 -5.23 8.83
N THR A 5 -7.62 -4.08 8.92
CA THR A 5 -7.23 -3.32 7.74
C THR A 5 -6.50 -4.27 6.80
N PRO A 6 -7.01 -4.50 5.59
CA PRO A 6 -6.33 -5.38 4.64
C PRO A 6 -4.90 -4.89 4.43
N MET A 7 -3.93 -5.80 4.38
CA MET A 7 -2.51 -5.45 4.14
C MET A 7 -2.28 -4.69 2.83
N LYS A 8 -3.26 -4.72 1.92
CA LYS A 8 -3.25 -3.98 0.66
C LYS A 8 -3.47 -2.49 0.90
N CYS A 9 -4.38 -2.12 1.80
CA CYS A 9 -4.58 -0.73 2.20
C CYS A 9 -3.34 -0.19 2.93
N VAL A 10 -2.71 -1.04 3.76
CA VAL A 10 -1.43 -0.72 4.42
C VAL A 10 -0.35 -0.42 3.38
N TRP A 11 -0.20 -1.29 2.39
CA TRP A 11 0.73 -1.13 1.27
C TRP A 11 0.50 0.18 0.49
N GLU A 12 -0.73 0.46 0.08
CA GLU A 12 -1.08 1.67 -0.65
C GLU A 12 -0.77 2.94 0.15
N GLN A 13 -1.04 2.93 1.46
CA GLN A 13 -0.69 4.04 2.35
C GLN A 13 0.81 4.24 2.50
N MET A 14 1.57 3.15 2.58
CA MET A 14 3.03 3.23 2.64
C MET A 14 3.61 3.82 1.36
N ILE A 15 3.04 3.51 0.20
CA ILE A 15 3.39 4.17 -1.08
C ILE A 15 3.00 5.65 -1.06
N CYS A 16 1.76 5.97 -0.66
CA CYS A 16 1.27 7.36 -0.65
C CYS A 16 2.12 8.27 0.25
N ARG A 17 2.59 7.73 1.38
CA ARG A 17 3.46 8.43 2.33
C ARG A 17 4.95 8.42 1.93
N GLY A 18 5.30 7.80 0.80
CA GLY A 18 6.68 7.69 0.32
C GLY A 18 7.57 6.82 1.20
N LEU A 19 7.00 5.93 2.01
CA LEU A 19 7.75 5.01 2.87
C LEU A 19 8.30 3.82 2.09
N ILE A 20 7.62 3.45 1.00
CA ILE A 20 8.06 2.43 0.05
C ILE A 20 7.84 2.96 -1.36
N THR A 21 8.79 2.71 -2.26
CA THR A 21 8.64 2.99 -3.69
C THR A 21 8.03 1.77 -4.38
N ARG A 22 6.98 2.00 -5.19
CA ARG A 22 6.45 0.97 -6.08
C ARG A 22 7.14 1.11 -7.43
N ASP A 23 7.84 0.07 -7.85
CA ASP A 23 8.32 -0.04 -9.23
C ASP A 23 7.10 -0.27 -10.13
N LEU A 24 6.69 0.77 -10.85
CA LEU A 24 5.48 0.77 -11.69
C LEU A 24 5.60 -0.16 -12.90
N ASP A 25 6.81 -0.55 -13.26
CA ASP A 25 7.12 -1.24 -14.50
C ASP A 25 6.93 -2.77 -14.42
N GLU A 26 6.81 -3.35 -13.22
CA GLU A 26 6.71 -4.80 -13.02
C GLU A 26 5.31 -5.23 -12.54
N LYS A 27 4.25 -4.96 -13.32
CA LYS A 27 3.01 -5.70 -13.12
C LYS A 27 3.11 -7.03 -13.88
N PRO A 28 3.19 -8.19 -13.21
CA PRO A 28 3.33 -9.45 -13.92
C PRO A 28 2.07 -9.75 -14.72
N LYS A 29 2.29 -10.41 -15.86
CA LYS A 29 1.28 -10.71 -16.86
C LYS A 29 0.52 -12.02 -16.55
N GLY A 30 0.75 -12.64 -15.40
CA GLY A 30 0.16 -13.93 -15.04
C GLY A 30 -1.22 -13.85 -14.40
N VAL A 31 -1.86 -15.01 -14.29
CA VAL A 31 -3.21 -15.23 -13.74
C VAL A 31 -3.16 -15.68 -12.27
N GLY A 32 -1.95 -15.79 -11.69
CA GLY A 32 -1.72 -16.25 -10.33
C GLY A 32 -1.91 -15.16 -9.26
N THR A 33 -1.91 -15.58 -8.00
CA THR A 33 -1.78 -14.65 -6.87
C THR A 33 -0.41 -13.98 -6.93
N TYR A 34 -0.42 -12.66 -6.82
CA TYR A 34 0.77 -11.81 -6.99
C TYR A 34 1.01 -11.00 -5.72
N CYS A 35 2.27 -10.91 -5.30
CA CYS A 35 2.68 -10.10 -4.17
C CYS A 35 3.29 -8.79 -4.67
N GLU A 36 2.58 -7.68 -4.44
CA GLU A 36 2.99 -6.34 -4.87
C GLU A 36 4.30 -5.87 -4.22
N PHE A 37 4.67 -6.44 -3.07
CA PHE A 37 5.90 -6.11 -2.37
C PHE A 37 7.15 -6.75 -3.00
N HIS A 38 7.02 -7.95 -3.57
CA HIS A 38 8.15 -8.69 -4.13
C HIS A 38 8.21 -8.71 -5.67
N ALA A 39 7.17 -8.20 -6.31
CA ALA A 39 6.95 -8.37 -7.73
C ALA A 39 7.01 -9.82 -8.24
N ASN A 40 6.55 -10.78 -7.41
CA ASN A 40 6.58 -12.21 -7.74
C ASN A 40 5.21 -12.90 -7.56
N GLU A 41 4.98 -13.95 -8.35
CA GLU A 41 3.80 -14.83 -8.26
C GLU A 41 3.96 -15.88 -7.15
N GLY A 42 2.83 -16.34 -6.58
CA GLY A 42 2.75 -17.46 -5.65
C GLY A 42 1.99 -17.16 -4.36
N HIS A 43 1.93 -15.90 -3.95
CA HIS A 43 1.11 -15.45 -2.82
C HIS A 43 0.68 -13.99 -3.02
N ASN A 44 -0.36 -13.57 -2.32
CA ASN A 44 -0.76 -12.16 -2.30
C ASN A 44 -0.07 -11.43 -1.14
N ILE A 45 -0.09 -10.09 -1.18
CA ILE A 45 0.45 -9.28 -0.08
C ILE A 45 -0.24 -9.50 1.28
N GLN A 46 -1.47 -10.04 1.31
CA GLN A 46 -2.13 -10.41 2.58
C GLN A 46 -1.36 -11.53 3.29
N GLU A 47 -0.83 -12.49 2.53
CA GLU A 47 -0.15 -13.68 3.03
C GLU A 47 1.38 -13.54 3.09
N CYS A 48 1.91 -12.40 2.63
CA CYS A 48 3.33 -12.12 2.63
C CYS A 48 3.88 -11.93 4.05
N ALA A 49 4.58 -12.95 4.58
CA ALA A 49 5.17 -12.91 5.90
C ALA A 49 6.23 -11.80 6.03
N GLU A 50 7.06 -11.60 5.01
CA GLU A 50 8.09 -10.57 4.98
C GLU A 50 7.49 -9.16 5.08
N PHE A 51 6.42 -8.91 4.31
CA PHE A 51 5.69 -7.66 4.38
C PHE A 51 5.10 -7.43 5.78
N ARG A 52 4.47 -8.46 6.38
CA ARG A 52 3.93 -8.37 7.74
C ARG A 52 5.02 -8.06 8.77
N THR A 53 6.17 -8.70 8.68
CA THR A 53 7.32 -8.43 9.56
C THR A 53 7.84 -7.02 9.37
N MET A 54 7.93 -6.51 8.14
CA MET A 54 8.32 -5.13 7.87
C MET A 54 7.35 -4.13 8.50
N VAL A 55 6.05 -4.31 8.29
CA VAL A 55 4.99 -3.46 8.86
C VAL A 55 5.10 -3.44 10.38
N GLN A 56 5.22 -4.61 11.00
CA GLN A 56 5.38 -4.72 12.46
C GLN A 56 6.63 -3.99 12.95
N ASN A 57 7.79 -4.20 12.31
CA ASN A 57 9.04 -3.52 12.67
C ASN A 57 8.91 -2.00 12.58
N LEU A 58 8.21 -1.48 11.57
CA LEU A 58 8.01 -0.03 11.44
C LEU A 58 7.07 0.52 12.52
N MET A 59 6.04 -0.24 12.91
CA MET A 59 5.16 0.10 14.03
C MET A 59 5.93 0.11 15.35
N ASP A 60 6.72 -0.92 15.61
CA ASP A 60 7.52 -1.08 16.83
C ASP A 60 8.57 0.04 16.94
N ASN A 61 9.20 0.39 15.81
CA ASN A 61 10.13 1.52 15.71
C ASN A 61 9.42 2.89 15.74
N LYS A 62 8.09 2.93 15.91
CA LYS A 62 7.26 4.16 15.89
C LYS A 62 7.44 5.01 14.62
N LYS A 63 7.94 4.41 13.54
CA LYS A 63 8.11 5.06 12.23
C LYS A 63 6.76 5.26 11.54
N ILE A 64 5.77 4.43 11.89
CA ILE A 64 4.39 4.53 11.41
C ILE A 64 3.40 4.32 12.56
N LYS A 65 2.29 5.07 12.53
CA LYS A 65 1.14 4.89 13.41
C LYS A 65 -0.11 4.76 12.54
N PHE A 66 -0.64 3.54 12.41
CA PHE A 66 -1.86 3.28 11.63
C PHE A 66 -3.16 3.56 12.39
N TYR A 67 -3.10 3.71 13.72
CA TYR A 67 -4.27 3.71 14.61
C TYR A 67 -5.26 4.88 14.41
N GLU A 68 -4.81 6.04 13.95
CA GLU A 68 -5.69 7.22 13.78
C GLU A 68 -6.22 7.36 12.34
N GLU A 69 -5.53 6.78 11.36
CA GLU A 69 -5.80 7.02 9.95
C GLU A 69 -6.87 6.09 9.37
N ILE A 70 -7.08 4.91 9.97
CA ILE A 70 -8.12 3.98 9.55
C ILE A 70 -9.53 4.54 9.82
N LYS A 71 -9.71 5.32 10.91
CA LYS A 71 -10.99 6.01 11.17
C LYS A 71 -11.30 7.11 10.14
N GLY A 72 -10.28 7.69 9.51
CA GLY A 72 -10.45 8.68 8.44
C GLY A 72 -10.57 8.07 7.04
N PHE A 73 -10.27 6.77 6.89
CA PHE A 73 -10.26 6.10 5.58
C PHE A 73 -11.67 5.73 5.10
N GLU A 74 -12.60 5.43 6.01
CA GLU A 74 -14.02 5.23 5.65
C GLU A 74 -14.64 6.50 5.01
N GLU A 75 -14.06 7.69 5.23
CA GLU A 75 -14.57 8.96 4.71
C GLU A 75 -13.65 9.64 3.68
N ARG A 76 -12.43 9.16 3.43
CA ARG A 76 -11.44 9.86 2.59
C ARG A 76 -10.78 8.98 1.54
N GLU A 77 -11.60 8.35 0.70
CA GLU A 77 -11.14 7.86 -0.60
C GLU A 77 -11.17 9.03 -1.62
N VAL A 78 -10.15 9.88 -1.65
CA VAL A 78 -9.82 10.68 -2.85
C VAL A 78 -8.30 10.88 -2.89
N CYS A 79 -7.59 10.03 -3.61
CA CYS A 79 -6.31 10.42 -4.18
C CYS A 79 -6.60 11.28 -5.41
N ALA A 80 -6.67 12.61 -5.23
CA ALA A 80 -6.68 13.53 -6.35
C ALA A 80 -5.27 13.54 -6.95
N SER A 81 -5.09 12.83 -8.06
CA SER A 81 -3.97 13.12 -8.97
C SER A 81 -4.33 14.41 -9.69
N GLU A 82 -3.82 15.53 -9.20
CA GLU A 82 -3.98 16.82 -9.89
C GLU A 82 -3.04 16.83 -11.10
N GLU A 83 -3.51 16.30 -12.24
CA GLU A 83 -2.90 16.63 -13.52
C GLU A 83 -3.22 18.10 -13.81
N GLY A 84 -2.21 18.96 -13.62
CA GLY A 84 -2.32 20.39 -13.91
C GLY A 84 -2.75 20.63 -15.36
N PRO A 85 -3.52 21.69 -15.65
CA PRO A 85 -4.02 21.93 -16.99
C PRO A 85 -2.85 22.32 -17.89
N ALA A 86 -2.54 21.47 -18.87
CA ALA A 86 -1.70 21.83 -20.00
C ALA A 86 -2.41 22.94 -20.79
N LYS A 87 -2.03 24.20 -20.54
CA LYS A 87 -2.27 25.31 -21.47
C LYS A 87 -1.58 25.00 -22.79
N ARG A 88 -2.34 24.76 -23.88
CA ARG A 88 -2.09 25.08 -25.31
C ARG A 88 -3.44 24.88 -26.04
N VAL A 89 -3.99 25.74 -26.88
CA VAL A 89 -3.52 26.86 -27.73
C VAL A 89 -4.61 27.93 -27.75
#